data_AF-A0A370JWZ5-F1
#
_entry.id   AF-A0A370JWZ5-F1
#
_cell.length_a   1.000
_cell.length_b   1.000
_cell.length_c   1.000
_cell.angle_alpha   90.00
_cell.angle_beta   90.00
_cell.angle_gamma   90.00
#
_symmetry.space_group_name_H-M   'P 1'
#
loop_
_entity.id
_entity.type
_entity.pdbx_description
1 polymer ?
#
loop_
_entity_poly.entity_id
_entity_poly.type
_entity_poly.pdbx_seq_one_letter_code
_entity_poly.pdbx_strand_id
1 'polypeptide(L)'
;MLWRVGSTGFGTGLTASRTFNTPGSYTISVQATDDAPAPHTLSGTDTRTLTVVNCTNNPPTASITNPPSDLDVDFNGTDENGWYYQLTLQASASDPDGNPLTLQWFTNRGDVQPGPPASGD
;
A
#
# COMPACT_ATOMS: atom_id res chain seq x y z
N MET A 1 29.34 -11.57 19.31
CA MET A 1 28.49 -10.38 19.07
C MET A 1 27.05 -10.70 19.40
N LEU A 2 26.36 -9.80 20.09
CA LEU A 2 24.97 -9.97 20.53
C LEU A 2 24.16 -8.70 20.23
N TRP A 3 23.00 -8.87 19.60
CA TRP A 3 22.05 -7.81 19.27
C TRP A 3 20.90 -7.75 20.29
N ARG A 4 20.49 -6.54 20.68
CA ARG A 4 19.41 -6.32 21.67
C ARG A 4 18.47 -5.19 21.25
N VAL A 5 17.21 -5.30 21.67
CA VAL A 5 16.23 -4.19 21.73
C VAL A 5 15.97 -3.90 23.20
N GLY A 6 16.29 -2.69 23.65
CA GLY A 6 16.39 -2.43 25.10
C GLY A 6 17.33 -3.43 25.76
N SER A 7 16.86 -4.13 26.79
CA SER A 7 17.63 -5.18 27.48
C SER A 7 17.52 -6.57 26.83
N THR A 8 16.60 -6.78 25.89
CA THR A 8 16.23 -8.11 25.36
C THR A 8 17.08 -8.49 24.15
N GLY A 9 17.86 -9.57 24.25
CA GLY A 9 18.65 -10.12 23.14
C GLY A 9 17.79 -10.77 22.06
N PHE A 10 18.18 -10.66 20.79
CA PHE A 10 17.42 -11.23 19.67
C PHE A 10 18.25 -11.81 18.52
N GLY A 11 19.58 -11.74 18.59
CA GLY A 11 20.41 -12.31 17.53
C GLY A 11 21.90 -12.20 17.84
N THR A 12 22.70 -12.96 17.09
CA THR A 12 24.17 -12.99 17.20
C THR A 12 24.80 -12.95 15.82
N GLY A 13 26.07 -12.55 15.74
CA GLY A 13 26.82 -12.44 14.47
C GLY A 13 26.79 -11.03 13.88
N LEU A 14 27.30 -10.90 12.65
CA LEU A 14 27.43 -9.61 11.94
C LEU A 14 26.09 -9.05 11.46
N THR A 15 25.10 -9.92 11.27
CA THR A 15 23.76 -9.57 10.80
C THR A 15 22.71 -10.17 11.71
N ALA A 16 21.61 -9.44 11.92
CA ALA A 16 20.45 -9.91 12.65
C ALA A 16 19.19 -9.28 12.04
N SER A 17 18.07 -9.99 12.07
CA SER A 17 16.77 -9.51 11.59
C SER A 17 15.74 -9.58 12.72
N ARG A 18 14.83 -8.61 12.77
CA ARG A 18 13.74 -8.56 13.75
C ARG A 18 12.52 -7.81 13.20
N THR A 19 11.34 -8.33 13.47
CA THR A 19 10.06 -7.70 13.14
C THR A 19 9.54 -6.87 14.31
N PHE A 20 8.98 -5.69 14.02
CA PHE A 20 8.36 -4.79 15.00
C PHE A 20 6.88 -4.61 14.63
N ASN A 21 5.98 -5.19 15.43
CA ASN A 21 4.55 -5.19 15.14
C ASN A 21 3.80 -3.97 15.71
N THR A 22 4.46 -3.21 16.57
CA THR A 22 3.88 -2.05 17.23
C THR A 22 4.67 -0.80 16.87
N PRO A 23 4.01 0.31 16.47
CA PRO A 23 4.66 1.60 16.37
C PRO A 23 5.27 2.01 17.70
N GLY A 24 6.38 2.72 17.65
CA GLY A 24 7.10 3.19 18.83
C GLY A 24 8.57 3.43 18.54
N SER A 25 9.24 4.03 19.52
CA SER A 25 10.68 4.21 19.53
C SER A 25 11.35 2.98 20.16
N TYR A 26 12.29 2.37 19.45
CA TYR A 26 13.07 1.23 19.90
C TYR A 26 14.55 1.60 19.93
N THR A 27 15.21 1.31 21.05
CA THR A 27 16.67 1.41 21.14
C THR A 27 17.28 0.05 20.80
N ILE A 28 18.06 0.00 19.73
CA ILE A 28 18.82 -1.18 19.31
C ILE A 28 20.25 -1.04 19.81
N SER A 29 20.83 -2.10 20.35
CA SER A 29 22.25 -2.15 20.71
C SER A 29 22.92 -3.40 20.17
N VAL A 30 24.17 -3.28 19.72
CA VAL A 30 25.05 -4.42 19.46
C VAL A 30 26.20 -4.40 20.46
N GLN A 31 26.54 -5.57 20.99
CA GLN A 31 27.71 -5.79 21.85
C GLN A 31 28.68 -6.75 21.17
N ALA A 32 29.92 -6.32 20.98
CA ALA A 32 31.03 -7.19 20.65
C ALA A 32 31.80 -7.52 21.92
N THR A 33 32.20 -8.78 22.08
CA THR A 33 32.97 -9.29 23.22
C THR A 33 34.14 -10.05 22.63
N ASP A 34 35.36 -9.80 23.11
CA ASP A 34 36.53 -10.58 22.72
C ASP A 34 36.51 -11.96 23.40
N ASP A 35 37.41 -12.85 22.98
CA ASP A 35 37.49 -14.24 23.43
C ASP A 35 38.58 -14.46 24.49
N ALA A 36 39.14 -13.39 25.05
CA ALA A 36 40.18 -13.50 26.07
C ALA A 36 39.63 -14.18 27.34
N PRO A 37 40.43 -15.01 28.04
CA PRO A 37 40.00 -15.67 29.27
C PRO A 37 39.77 -14.64 30.38
N ALA A 38 38.79 -14.91 31.24
CA ALA A 38 38.55 -14.08 32.42
C ALA A 38 39.83 -13.98 33.29
N PRO A 39 40.15 -12.79 33.84
CA PRO A 39 39.35 -11.57 33.88
C PRO A 39 39.58 -10.60 32.70
N HIS A 40 40.32 -11.01 31.66
CA HIS A 40 40.76 -10.13 30.57
C HIS A 40 39.73 -9.96 29.44
N THR A 41 38.54 -10.56 29.56
CA THR A 41 37.47 -10.43 28.58
C THR A 41 36.94 -9.00 28.52
N LEU A 42 37.01 -8.34 27.36
CA LEU A 42 36.51 -6.97 27.15
C LEU A 42 35.31 -6.95 26.20
N SER A 43 34.56 -5.85 26.23
CA SER A 43 33.41 -5.66 25.34
C SER A 43 33.24 -4.20 24.92
N GLY A 44 32.72 -4.01 23.71
CA GLY A 44 32.33 -2.71 23.16
C GLY A 44 30.87 -2.72 22.68
N THR A 45 30.19 -1.59 22.79
CA THR A 45 28.77 -1.45 22.43
C THR A 45 28.51 -0.24 21.53
N ASP A 46 27.62 -0.40 20.55
CA ASP A 46 27.03 0.71 19.79
C ASP A 46 25.50 0.66 19.90
N THR A 47 24.87 1.84 19.86
CA THR A 47 23.42 1.99 20.03
C THR A 47 22.82 2.92 18.98
N ARG A 48 21.60 2.59 18.52
CA ARG A 48 20.82 3.41 17.60
C ARG A 48 19.35 3.42 18.01
N THR A 49 18.68 4.52 17.77
CA THR A 49 17.23 4.64 17.97
C THR A 49 16.53 4.45 16.63
N LEU A 50 15.55 3.54 16.60
CA LEU A 50 14.67 3.27 15.48
C LEU A 50 13.26 3.74 15.85
N THR A 51 12.67 4.60 15.02
CA THR A 51 11.26 4.98 15.17
C THR A 51 10.42 4.18 14.17
N VAL A 52 9.58 3.29 14.68
CA VAL A 52 8.57 2.58 13.88
C VAL A 52 7.28 3.38 13.97
N VAL A 53 6.73 3.76 12.82
CA VAL A 53 5.49 4.55 12.74
C VAL A 53 4.34 3.69 12.26
N ASN A 54 3.10 4.08 12.59
CA ASN A 54 1.92 3.47 11.97
C ASN A 54 1.91 3.82 10.49
N CYS A 55 1.53 2.86 9.65
CA CYS A 55 0.97 3.19 8.35
C CYS A 55 -0.39 3.83 8.61
N THR A 56 -0.57 5.07 8.20
CA THR A 56 -1.91 5.68 8.18
C THR A 56 -2.60 5.13 6.94
N ASN A 57 -3.88 4.73 7.04
CA ASN A 57 -4.67 4.37 5.86
C ASN A 57 -5.52 5.57 5.47
N ASN A 58 -5.25 6.14 4.31
CA ASN A 58 -5.96 7.26 3.73
C ASN A 58 -6.98 6.73 2.70
N PRO A 59 -8.20 7.29 2.64
CA PRO A 59 -9.20 6.83 1.69
C PRO A 59 -8.74 7.09 0.25
N PRO A 60 -9.08 6.20 -0.70
CA PRO A 60 -8.82 6.46 -2.11
C PRO A 60 -9.74 7.54 -2.66
N THR A 61 -9.34 8.11 -3.79
CA THR A 61 -10.17 9.02 -4.59
C THR A 61 -10.57 8.35 -5.91
N ALA A 62 -11.74 8.72 -6.43
CA ALA A 62 -12.20 8.30 -7.75
C ALA A 62 -12.91 9.46 -8.45
N SER A 63 -12.71 9.60 -9.76
CA SER A 63 -13.35 10.62 -10.58
C SER A 63 -13.70 10.06 -11.94
N ILE A 64 -14.88 10.39 -12.43
CA ILE A 64 -15.20 10.22 -13.85
C ILE A 64 -14.38 11.27 -14.62
N THR A 65 -13.70 10.84 -15.67
CA THR A 65 -12.89 11.70 -16.55
C THR A 65 -13.54 11.87 -17.91
N ASN A 66 -14.42 10.94 -18.31
CA ASN A 66 -15.29 11.11 -19.46
C ASN A 66 -16.69 10.52 -19.18
N PRO A 67 -17.76 11.31 -19.37
CA PRO A 67 -17.75 12.74 -19.72
C PRO A 67 -17.24 13.62 -18.55
N PRO A 68 -16.69 14.83 -18.81
CA PRO A 68 -16.16 15.70 -17.77
C PRO A 68 -17.23 16.42 -16.94
N SER A 69 -18.49 16.41 -17.39
CA SER A 69 -19.65 17.01 -16.74
C SER A 69 -20.92 16.29 -17.17
N ASP A 70 -22.08 16.76 -16.68
CA ASP A 70 -23.38 16.38 -17.22
C ASP A 70 -23.39 16.55 -18.76
N LEU A 71 -23.91 15.54 -19.44
CA LEU A 71 -23.89 15.42 -20.89
C LEU A 71 -25.25 14.93 -21.37
N ASP A 72 -25.86 15.68 -22.28
CA ASP A 72 -26.97 15.21 -23.08
C ASP A 72 -26.43 14.38 -24.25
N VAL A 73 -26.98 13.19 -24.46
CA VAL A 73 -26.56 12.25 -25.50
C VAL A 73 -27.70 12.04 -26.48
N ASP A 74 -27.48 12.39 -27.74
CA ASP A 74 -28.38 12.04 -28.86
C ASP A 74 -28.09 10.62 -29.37
N PHE A 75 -29.06 10.03 -30.07
CA PHE A 75 -28.86 8.71 -30.70
C PHE A 75 -27.63 8.78 -31.59
N ASN A 76 -26.80 7.74 -31.57
CA ASN A 76 -25.55 7.73 -32.33
C ASN A 76 -25.25 6.38 -32.99
N GLY A 77 -26.20 5.45 -32.94
CA GLY A 77 -26.10 4.20 -33.66
C GLY A 77 -27.46 3.55 -33.88
N THR A 78 -27.45 2.56 -34.77
CA THR A 78 -28.62 1.73 -35.07
C THR A 78 -28.18 0.28 -35.24
N ASP A 79 -28.97 -0.66 -34.74
CA ASP A 79 -28.83 -2.09 -34.97
C ASP A 79 -30.19 -2.73 -35.33
N GLU A 80 -30.26 -4.06 -35.35
CA GLU A 80 -31.50 -4.81 -35.61
C GLU A 80 -32.61 -4.55 -34.57
N ASN A 81 -32.27 -4.01 -33.40
CA ASN A 81 -33.18 -3.65 -32.31
C ASN A 81 -33.59 -2.17 -32.31
N GLY A 82 -33.06 -1.37 -33.25
CA GLY A 82 -33.42 0.03 -33.41
C GLY A 82 -32.26 0.98 -33.08
N TRP A 83 -32.60 2.16 -32.57
CA TRP A 83 -31.65 3.25 -32.33
C TRP A 83 -31.07 3.11 -30.92
N TYR A 84 -29.77 3.35 -30.77
CA TYR A 84 -29.10 3.30 -29.47
C TYR A 84 -28.21 4.52 -29.22
N TYR A 85 -27.84 4.67 -27.95
CA TYR A 85 -26.98 5.72 -27.43
C TYR A 85 -25.75 5.04 -26.84
N GLN A 86 -24.60 5.21 -27.50
CA GLN A 86 -23.33 4.66 -27.03
C GLN A 86 -22.47 5.76 -26.43
N LEU A 87 -21.97 5.52 -25.22
CA LEU A 87 -21.05 6.42 -24.53
C LEU A 87 -19.87 5.63 -24.00
N THR A 88 -18.66 6.11 -24.29
CA THR A 88 -17.44 5.61 -23.64
C THR A 88 -17.30 6.30 -22.29
N LEU A 89 -17.29 5.53 -21.21
CA LEU A 89 -17.04 6.05 -19.87
C LEU A 89 -15.58 5.83 -19.49
N GLN A 90 -14.96 6.84 -18.90
CA GLN A 90 -13.60 6.75 -18.36
C GLN A 90 -13.59 7.31 -16.95
N ALA A 91 -12.77 6.70 -16.09
CA ALA A 91 -12.54 7.15 -14.74
C ALA A 91 -11.06 7.04 -14.38
N SER A 92 -10.64 7.83 -13.41
CA SER A 92 -9.38 7.68 -12.71
C SER A 92 -9.65 7.40 -11.24
N ALA A 93 -8.73 6.68 -10.60
CA ALA A 93 -8.72 6.46 -9.17
C ALA A 93 -7.29 6.44 -8.65
N SER A 94 -7.10 6.84 -7.40
CA SER A 94 -5.78 6.82 -6.74
C SER A 94 -5.92 6.55 -5.25
N ASP A 95 -4.94 5.85 -4.70
CA ASP A 95 -4.81 5.55 -3.28
C ASP A 95 -3.50 6.19 -2.77
N PRO A 96 -3.55 7.11 -1.79
CA PRO A 96 -2.34 7.77 -1.30
C PRO A 96 -1.30 6.81 -0.70
N ASP A 97 -1.72 5.63 -0.24
CA ASP A 97 -0.86 4.62 0.37
C ASP A 97 -0.37 3.57 -0.64
N GLY A 98 -0.81 3.68 -1.91
CA GLY A 98 -0.43 2.77 -2.98
C GLY A 98 -1.10 1.40 -2.90
N ASN A 99 -2.19 1.26 -2.12
CA ASN A 99 -2.94 0.02 -2.07
C ASN A 99 -3.59 -0.27 -3.45
N PRO A 100 -3.64 -1.54 -3.90
CA PRO A 100 -4.36 -1.91 -5.11
C PRO A 100 -5.84 -1.53 -5.05
N LEU A 101 -6.37 -0.97 -6.14
CA LEU A 101 -7.77 -0.55 -6.25
C LEU A 101 -8.57 -1.50 -7.14
N THR A 102 -9.86 -1.62 -6.84
CA THR A 102 -10.86 -2.26 -7.70
C THR A 102 -11.90 -1.22 -8.09
N LEU A 103 -12.10 -1.00 -9.38
CA LEU A 103 -13.11 -0.06 -9.89
C LEU A 103 -14.39 -0.81 -10.25
N GLN A 104 -15.53 -0.25 -9.84
CA GLN A 104 -16.85 -0.75 -10.18
C GLN A 104 -17.74 0.42 -10.62
N TRP A 105 -18.45 0.23 -11.73
CA TRP A 105 -19.42 1.19 -12.23
C TRP A 105 -20.82 0.82 -11.73
N PHE A 106 -21.61 1.83 -11.36
CA PHE A 106 -22.99 1.68 -10.93
C PHE A 106 -23.89 2.65 -11.70
N THR A 107 -25.13 2.24 -11.91
CA THR A 107 -26.19 3.07 -12.51
C THR A 107 -27.47 2.88 -11.71
N ASN A 108 -28.34 3.88 -11.70
CA ASN A 108 -29.67 3.78 -11.10
C ASN A 108 -30.71 3.12 -12.03
N ARG A 109 -30.29 2.70 -13.22
CA ARG A 109 -31.16 2.15 -14.28
C ARG A 109 -30.83 0.67 -14.49
N GLY A 110 -31.86 -0.17 -14.47
CA GLY A 110 -31.72 -1.62 -14.73
C GLY A 110 -31.84 -2.00 -16.21
N ASP A 111 -32.24 -1.06 -17.05
CA ASP A 111 -32.46 -1.20 -18.50
C ASP A 111 -31.21 -0.80 -19.33
N VAL A 112 -30.04 -0.72 -18.69
CA VAL A 112 -28.78 -0.49 -19.41
C VAL A 112 -28.45 -1.70 -20.27
N GLN A 113 -28.36 -1.50 -21.58
CA GLN A 113 -27.94 -2.55 -22.50
C GLN A 113 -26.52 -3.02 -22.12
N PRO A 114 -26.23 -4.33 -22.14
CA PRO A 114 -24.89 -4.83 -21.85
C PRO A 114 -23.87 -4.20 -22.80
N GLY A 115 -22.88 -3.48 -22.24
CA GLY A 115 -21.75 -2.99 -23.02
C GLY A 115 -20.80 -4.12 -23.43
N PRO A 116 -19.95 -3.91 -24.45
CA PRO A 116 -18.79 -4.79 -24.66
C PRO A 116 -17.92 -4.84 -23.39
N PRO A 117 -17.14 -5.91 -23.18
CA PRO A 117 -16.30 -6.04 -21.98
C PRO A 117 -15.40 -4.82 -21.82
N ALA A 118 -15.42 -4.21 -20.64
CA ALA A 118 -14.51 -3.12 -20.29
C ALA A 118 -13.12 -3.71 -20.08
N SER A 119 -12.16 -3.35 -20.92
CA SER A 119 -10.73 -3.57 -20.67
C SER A 119 -10.16 -2.32 -20.03
N GLY A 120 -9.68 -2.43 -18.79
CA GLY A 120 -8.85 -1.43 -18.14
C GLY A 120 -7.48 -2.02 -17.85
N ASP A 121 -6.44 -1.39 -18.39
CA ASP A 121 -5.06 -1.50 -17.89
C ASP A 121 -4.85 -0.50 -16.75
#